data_AF-A0A948QKP2-F1
#
_entry.id   AF-A0A948QKP2-F1
#
_cell.length_a   1.000
_cell.length_b   1.000
_cell.length_c   1.000
_cell.angle_alpha   90.00
_cell.angle_beta   90.00
_cell.angle_gamma   90.00
#
_symmetry.space_group_name_H-M   'P 1'
#
loop_
_entity.id
_entity.type
_entity.pdbx_description
1 polymer ?
#
loop_
_entity_poly.entity_id
_entity_poly.type
_entity_poly.pdbx_seq_one_letter_code
_entity_poly.pdbx_strand_id
1 'polypeptide(L)'
;MKLGKKLCTSFGHAWQGLLVAFRNEFSFRLQLVAALAVGILTFLLPLERWERSIVILVIGAVLVLELLNSIVERFVDMVKPRIHDYAKQVKDLAAAAVLIMALTSLVLAGIIFWPYLHLLKSL
;
A
#
# COMPACT_ATOMS: atom_id res chain seq x y z
N MET A 1 -26.51 18.03 13.52
CA MET A 1 -25.58 17.45 14.53
C MET A 1 -25.40 15.92 14.49
N LYS A 2 -26.32 15.09 13.97
CA LYS A 2 -26.16 13.62 13.95
C LYS A 2 -25.16 13.08 12.88
N LEU A 3 -24.96 13.80 11.78
CA LEU A 3 -24.10 13.35 10.67
C LEU A 3 -22.60 13.50 10.98
N GLY A 4 -22.18 14.63 11.57
CA GLY A 4 -20.77 14.85 11.94
C GLY A 4 -20.25 13.86 12.98
N LYS A 5 -21.07 13.49 13.97
CA LYS A 5 -20.71 12.44 14.95
C LYS A 5 -20.48 11.07 14.30
N LYS A 6 -21.30 10.69 13.30
CA LYS A 6 -21.15 9.41 12.56
C LYS A 6 -19.90 9.37 11.69
N LEU A 7 -19.52 10.49 11.07
CA LEU A 7 -18.30 10.58 10.27
C LEU A 7 -17.06 10.45 11.15
N CYS A 8 -16.98 11.21 12.25
CA CYS A 8 -15.87 11.11 13.20
C CYS A 8 -15.69 9.69 13.76
N THR A 9 -16.77 8.97 14.04
CA THR A 9 -16.68 7.56 14.47
C THR A 9 -16.18 6.64 13.36
N SER A 10 -16.62 6.84 12.11
CA SER A 10 -16.15 6.05 10.96
C SER A 10 -14.66 6.23 10.69
N PHE A 11 -14.16 7.48 10.73
CA PHE A 11 -12.73 7.76 10.64
C PHE A 11 -11.95 7.17 11.81
N GLY A 12 -12.52 7.16 13.03
CA GLY A 12 -11.93 6.49 14.18
C GLY A 12 -11.74 4.99 13.96
N HIS A 13 -12.73 4.30 13.39
CA HIS A 13 -12.62 2.88 13.05
C HIS A 13 -11.60 2.61 11.94
N ALA A 14 -11.58 3.43 10.89
CA ALA A 14 -10.58 3.32 9.82
C ALA A 14 -9.15 3.50 10.35
N TRP A 15 -8.95 4.48 11.25
CA TRP A 15 -7.66 4.71 11.91
C TRP A 15 -7.22 3.53 12.77
N GLN A 16 -8.13 2.94 13.55
CA GLN A 16 -7.86 1.72 14.30
C GLN A 16 -7.45 0.57 13.37
N GLY A 17 -8.11 0.41 12.23
CA GLY A 17 -7.74 -0.58 11.21
C GLY A 17 -6.30 -0.39 10.68
N LEU A 18 -5.92 0.84 10.36
CA LEU A 18 -4.55 1.17 9.94
C LEU A 18 -3.52 0.91 11.04
N LEU A 19 -3.83 1.24 12.30
CA LEU A 19 -2.96 0.94 13.44
C LEU A 19 -2.77 -0.55 13.65
N VAL A 20 -3.81 -1.36 13.46
CA VAL A 20 -3.74 -2.82 13.52
C VAL A 20 -2.81 -3.34 12.42
N ALA A 21 -2.97 -2.88 11.18
CA ALA A 21 -2.09 -3.26 10.07
C ALA A 21 -0.63 -2.86 10.35
N PHE A 22 -0.40 -1.63 10.82
CA PHE A 22 0.94 -1.15 11.16
C PHE A 22 1.62 -1.97 12.27
N ARG A 23 0.87 -2.41 13.29
CA ARG A 23 1.42 -3.17 14.41
C ARG A 23 1.69 -4.63 14.05
N ASN A 24 0.78 -5.25 13.31
CA ASN A 24 0.81 -6.70 13.09
C ASN A 24 1.57 -7.09 11.82
N GLU A 25 1.56 -6.24 10.79
CA GLU A 25 2.09 -6.60 9.47
C GLU A 25 3.46 -5.96 9.24
N PHE A 26 4.48 -6.80 9.08
CA PHE A 26 5.83 -6.32 8.74
C PHE A 26 5.88 -5.72 7.33
N SER A 27 5.28 -6.42 6.35
CA SER A 27 5.22 -5.98 4.95
C SER A 27 4.56 -4.62 4.80
N PHE A 28 3.45 -4.37 5.52
CA PHE A 28 2.79 -3.06 5.54
C PHE A 28 3.70 -1.94 6.06
N ARG A 29 4.48 -2.18 7.13
CA ARG A 29 5.44 -1.19 7.64
C ARG A 29 6.53 -0.87 6.62
N LEU A 30 7.07 -1.89 5.95
CA LEU A 30 8.09 -1.71 4.91
C LEU A 30 7.54 -0.89 3.73
N GLN A 31 6.36 -1.24 3.23
CA GLN A 31 5.70 -0.51 2.15
C GLN A 31 5.33 0.92 2.56
N LEU A 32 4.95 1.16 3.82
CA LEU A 32 4.66 2.49 4.32
C LEU A 32 5.93 3.37 4.36
N VAL A 33 7.07 2.83 4.79
CA VAL A 33 8.36 3.53 4.75
C VAL A 33 8.75 3.85 3.30
N ALA A 34 8.61 2.88 2.39
CA ALA A 34 8.86 3.10 0.97
C ALA A 34 7.92 4.17 0.38
N ALA A 35 6.63 4.12 0.70
CA ALA A 35 5.63 5.11 0.30
C ALA A 35 5.99 6.52 0.78
N LEU A 36 6.44 6.67 2.02
CA LEU A 36 6.90 7.96 2.56
C LEU A 36 8.14 8.46 1.84
N ALA A 37 9.13 7.60 1.61
CA ALA A 37 10.36 7.96 0.90
C ALA A 37 10.08 8.41 -0.54
N VAL A 38 9.29 7.63 -1.28
CA VAL A 38 8.88 7.94 -2.65
C VAL A 38 8.01 9.21 -2.67
N GLY A 39 7.08 9.35 -1.72
CA GLY A 39 6.23 10.53 -1.60
C GLY A 39 7.04 11.81 -1.38
N ILE A 40 8.04 11.79 -0.50
CA ILE A 40 8.96 12.92 -0.31
C ILE A 40 9.67 13.24 -1.63
N LEU A 41 10.21 12.22 -2.31
CA LEU A 41 10.91 12.40 -3.59
C LEU A 41 10.01 13.02 -4.67
N THR A 42 8.73 12.62 -4.73
CA THR A 42 7.72 13.19 -5.63
C THR A 42 7.54 14.69 -5.45
N PHE A 43 7.65 15.21 -4.22
CA PHE A 43 7.53 16.64 -3.94
C PHE A 43 8.84 17.41 -4.12
N LEU A 44 9.99 16.75 -3.96
CA LEU A 44 11.31 17.37 -4.18
C LEU A 44 11.65 17.52 -5.67
N LEU A 45 11.21 16.60 -6.52
CA LEU A 45 11.51 16.63 -7.94
C LEU A 45 10.51 17.49 -8.74
N PRO A 46 10.97 18.13 -9.84
CA PRO A 46 10.13 18.96 -10.71
C PRO A 46 9.28 18.11 -11.67
N LEU A 47 8.55 17.14 -11.11
CA LEU A 47 7.62 16.28 -11.84
C LEU A 47 6.41 17.08 -12.35
N GLU A 48 5.89 16.69 -13.52
CA GLU A 48 4.64 17.19 -14.04
C GLU A 48 3.45 16.75 -13.18
N ARG A 49 2.32 17.47 -13.30
CA ARG A 49 1.13 17.21 -12.47
C ARG A 49 0.58 15.79 -12.65
N TRP A 50 0.60 15.26 -13.87
CA TRP A 50 0.11 13.91 -14.15
C TRP A 50 1.06 12.85 -13.58
N GLU A 51 2.39 13.05 -13.65
CA GLU A 51 3.39 12.14 -13.06
C GLU A 51 3.20 12.03 -11.55
N ARG A 52 3.06 13.16 -10.85
CA ARG A 52 2.77 13.19 -9.40
C ARG A 52 1.48 12.45 -9.07
N SER A 53 0.45 12.62 -9.90
CA SER A 53 -0.85 11.96 -9.71
C SER A 53 -0.73 10.45 -9.84
N ILE A 54 0.05 9.96 -10.82
CA ILE A 54 0.32 8.52 -10.99
C ILE A 54 1.10 7.98 -9.79
N VAL A 55 2.15 8.67 -9.33
CA VAL A 55 2.93 8.19 -8.17
C VAL A 55 2.06 8.07 -6.91
N ILE A 56 1.24 9.08 -6.63
CA ILE A 56 0.31 9.04 -5.47
C ILE A 56 -0.69 7.89 -5.61
N LEU A 57 -1.26 7.69 -6.80
CA LEU A 57 -2.20 6.60 -7.05
C LEU A 57 -1.57 5.22 -6.87
N VAL A 58 -0.35 5.04 -7.37
CA VAL A 58 0.40 3.78 -7.27
C VAL A 58 0.78 3.48 -5.82
N ILE A 59 1.22 4.48 -5.06
CA ILE A 59 1.47 4.33 -3.62
C ILE A 59 0.20 3.87 -2.90
N GLY A 60 -0.93 4.53 -3.18
CA GLY A 60 -2.22 4.15 -2.61
C GLY A 60 -2.62 2.72 -2.96
N ALA A 61 -2.44 2.32 -4.23
CA ALA A 61 -2.78 0.98 -4.71
C ALA A 61 -1.98 -0.12 -4.01
N VAL A 62 -0.67 0.08 -3.80
CA VAL A 62 0.18 -0.88 -3.07
C VAL A 62 -0.31 -1.05 -1.62
N LEU A 63 -0.55 0.04 -0.90
CA LEU A 63 -1.00 -0.01 0.49
C LEU A 63 -2.40 -0.64 0.63
N VAL A 64 -3.30 -0.35 -0.31
CA VAL A 64 -4.64 -0.97 -0.33
C VAL A 64 -4.55 -2.47 -0.56
N LEU A 65 -3.73 -2.91 -1.53
CA LEU A 65 -3.55 -4.34 -1.81
C LEU A 65 -2.95 -5.09 -0.63
N GLU A 66 -2.03 -4.49 0.11
CA GLU A 66 -1.46 -5.08 1.34
C GLU A 66 -2.51 -5.25 2.45
N LEU A 67 -3.38 -4.24 2.63
CA LEU A 67 -4.51 -4.36 3.56
C LEU A 67 -5.49 -5.44 3.11
N LEU A 68 -5.76 -5.55 1.81
CA LEU A 68 -6.61 -6.62 1.27
C LEU A 68 -5.97 -8.00 1.47
N ASN A 69 -4.66 -8.14 1.29
CA ASN A 69 -3.93 -9.37 1.60
C ASN A 69 -4.13 -9.77 3.07
N SER A 70 -3.93 -8.82 3.98
CA SER A 70 -4.15 -9.04 5.42
C SER A 70 -5.60 -9.42 5.77
N ILE A 71 -6.58 -8.84 5.06
CA ILE A 71 -8.00 -9.19 5.23
C ILE A 71 -8.25 -10.64 4.77
N VAL A 72 -7.73 -11.01 3.60
CA VAL A 72 -7.86 -12.37 3.05
C VAL A 72 -7.22 -13.39 3.98
N GLU A 73 -6.00 -13.14 4.46
CA GLU A 73 -5.30 -14.03 5.39
C GLU A 73 -6.12 -14.30 6.65
N ARG A 74 -6.61 -13.24 7.31
CA ARG A 74 -7.43 -13.35 8.54
C ARG A 74 -8.77 -14.03 8.28
N PHE A 75 -9.40 -13.76 7.12
CA PHE A 75 -10.65 -14.41 6.75
C PHE A 75 -10.47 -15.91 6.53
N VAL A 76 -9.41 -16.30 5.82
CA VAL A 76 -9.05 -17.71 5.59
C VAL A 76 -8.75 -18.41 6.92
N ASP A 77 -7.99 -17.77 7.81
CA ASP A 77 -7.66 -18.31 9.14
C ASP A 77 -8.88 -18.47 10.04
N MET A 78 -9.86 -17.56 9.94
CA MET A 78 -11.11 -17.64 10.68
C MET A 78 -11.99 -18.81 10.22
N VAL A 79 -12.06 -19.06 8.90
CA VAL A 79 -12.96 -20.09 8.34
C VAL A 79 -12.38 -21.50 8.50
N LYS A 80 -11.05 -21.67 8.49
CA LYS A 80 -10.41 -22.99 8.67
C LYS A 80 -9.09 -22.89 9.46
N PRO A 81 -9.08 -23.25 10.76
CA PRO A 81 -7.88 -23.18 11.60
C PRO A 81 -6.82 -24.26 11.32
N ARG A 82 -7.08 -25.23 10.41
CA ARG A 82 -6.14 -26.29 10.02
C ARG A 82 -6.10 -26.47 8.51
N ILE A 83 -4.88 -26.42 8.00
CA ILE A 83 -4.44 -26.30 6.61
C ILE A 83 -5.13 -27.34 5.70
N HIS A 84 -5.93 -26.84 4.77
CA HIS A 84 -6.34 -27.53 3.54
C HIS A 84 -5.61 -26.85 2.37
N ASP A 85 -5.27 -27.59 1.32
CA ASP A 85 -4.55 -27.06 0.16
C ASP A 85 -5.18 -25.78 -0.44
N TYR A 86 -6.51 -25.67 -0.39
CA TYR A 86 -7.23 -24.48 -0.83
C TYR A 86 -6.92 -23.22 0.00
N ALA A 87 -6.78 -23.33 1.32
CA ALA A 87 -6.46 -22.19 2.17
C ALA A 87 -5.06 -21.63 1.83
N LYS A 88 -4.11 -22.52 1.56
CA LYS A 88 -2.78 -22.16 1.08
C LYS A 88 -2.85 -21.46 -0.27
N GLN A 89 -3.57 -22.04 -1.25
CA GLN A 89 -3.73 -21.43 -2.57
C GLN A 89 -4.32 -20.02 -2.53
N VAL A 90 -5.33 -19.78 -1.69
CA VAL A 90 -5.94 -18.45 -1.56
C VAL A 90 -4.94 -17.44 -1.00
N LYS A 91 -4.17 -17.81 0.03
CA LYS A 91 -3.13 -16.95 0.60
C LYS A 91 -2.00 -16.68 -0.40
N ASP A 92 -1.55 -17.71 -1.12
CA ASP A 92 -0.51 -17.58 -2.15
C ASP A 92 -0.95 -16.63 -3.28
N LEU A 93 -2.22 -16.69 -3.70
CA LEU A 93 -2.78 -15.79 -4.71
C LEU A 93 -2.90 -14.33 -4.21
N ALA A 94 -3.30 -14.14 -2.96
CA ALA A 94 -3.37 -12.80 -2.35
C ALA A 94 -1.97 -12.17 -2.26
N ALA A 95 -0.96 -12.92 -1.82
CA ALA A 95 0.43 -12.49 -1.80
C ALA A 95 0.97 -12.21 -3.22
N ALA A 96 0.60 -13.03 -4.22
CA ALA A 96 0.98 -12.79 -5.61
C ALA A 96 0.40 -11.48 -6.17
N ALA A 97 -0.83 -11.12 -5.80
CA ALA A 97 -1.44 -9.86 -6.22
C ALA A 97 -0.67 -8.64 -5.67
N VAL A 98 -0.26 -8.69 -4.40
CA VAL A 98 0.61 -7.66 -3.81
C VAL A 98 1.96 -7.59 -4.52
N LEU A 99 2.58 -8.74 -4.81
CA LEU A 99 3.86 -8.81 -5.52
C LEU A 99 3.78 -8.17 -6.91
N ILE A 100 2.74 -8.49 -7.69
CA ILE A 100 2.53 -7.91 -9.03
C ILE A 100 2.41 -6.38 -8.94
N MET A 101 1.65 -5.87 -7.97
CA MET A 101 1.52 -4.43 -7.78
C MET A 101 2.85 -3.78 -7.36
N ALA A 102 3.62 -4.42 -6.48
CA ALA A 102 4.93 -3.93 -6.04
C ALA A 102 5.95 -3.88 -7.20
N LEU A 103 5.93 -4.87 -8.10
CA LEU A 103 6.77 -4.83 -9.30
C LEU A 103 6.28 -3.76 -10.29
N THR A 104 4.97 -3.63 -10.47
CA THR A 104 4.37 -2.59 -11.31
C THR A 104 4.72 -1.20 -10.81
N SER A 105 4.67 -0.98 -9.49
CA SER A 105 5.04 0.31 -8.89
C SER A 105 6.51 0.63 -9.10
N LEU A 106 7.40 -0.36 -9.02
CA LEU A 106 8.83 -0.19 -9.30
C LEU A 106 9.07 0.22 -10.75
N VAL A 107 8.39 -0.41 -11.72
CA VAL A 107 8.50 -0.06 -13.14
C VAL A 107 8.01 1.36 -13.39
N LEU A 108 6.84 1.73 -12.85
CA LEU A 108 6.29 3.09 -13.00
C LEU A 108 7.17 4.14 -12.34
N ALA A 109 7.70 3.86 -11.15
CA ALA A 109 8.68 4.72 -10.49
C ALA A 109 9.94 4.87 -11.37
N GLY A 110 10.43 3.80 -11.98
CA GLY A 110 11.54 3.86 -12.94
C GLY A 110 11.23 4.79 -14.11
N ILE A 111 10.09 4.61 -14.77
CA ILE A 111 9.68 5.44 -15.93
C ILE A 111 9.60 6.93 -15.55
N ILE A 112 8.99 7.24 -14.40
CA ILE A 112 8.74 8.62 -13.97
C ILE A 112 10.01 9.27 -13.44
N PHE A 113 10.80 8.58 -12.62
CA PHE A 113 11.96 9.18 -11.95
C PHE A 113 13.24 9.14 -12.80
N TRP A 114 13.36 8.22 -13.77
CA TRP A 114 14.57 8.07 -14.60
C TRP A 114 15.04 9.38 -15.27
N PRO A 115 14.16 10.18 -15.89
CA PRO A 115 14.56 11.44 -16.50
C PRO A 115 15.13 12.45 -15.49
N TYR A 116 14.70 12.36 -14.22
CA TYR A 116 15.05 13.30 -13.16
C TYR A 116 16.20 12.83 -12.26
N LEU A 117 16.76 11.62 -12.48
CA LEU A 117 17.86 11.06 -11.67
C LEU A 117 19.11 11.93 -11.64
N HIS A 118 19.35 12.72 -12.69
CA HIS A 118 20.49 13.63 -12.72
C HIS A 118 20.37 14.76 -11.70
N LEU A 119 19.15 15.22 -11.37
CA LEU A 119 18.92 16.24 -10.34
C LEU A 119 19.18 15.72 -8.92
N LEU A 120 19.02 14.41 -8.70
CA LEU A 120 19.34 13.77 -7.43
C LEU A 120 20.84 13.81 -7.10
N LYS A 121 21.72 13.83 -8.10
CA LYS A 121 23.18 13.92 -7.89
C LYS A 121 23.63 15.32 -7.49
N SER A 122 22.78 16.33 -7.69
CA SER A 122 23.06 17.73 -7.37
C SER A 122 22.44 18.20 -6.05
N LEU A 123 21.68 17.33 -5.37
CA LEU A 123 21.12 17.52 -4.02
C LEU A 123 22.09 16.95 -2.97
#